data_AF-A4WT02-F1
#
_entry.id   AF-A4WT02-F1
#
_cell.length_a   1.000
_cell.length_b   1.000
_cell.length_c   1.000
_cell.angle_alpha   90.00
_cell.angle_beta   90.00
_cell.angle_gamma   90.00
#
_symmetry.space_group_name_H-M   'P 1'
#
loop_
_entity.id
_entity.type
_entity.pdbx_description
1 polymer ?
#
loop_
_entity_poly.entity_id
_entity_poly.type
_entity_poly.pdbx_seq_one_letter_code
_entity_poly.pdbx_strand_id
1 'polypeptide(L)'
;MSPLLVLSLALPLAAAGAVVIALRRRQRAVALAATAPRPIEEQLAALEQRIAERLHDMDWRHASVLDRISATTDSLQSDLDWLTGERMIEQAISLARKGEQPEAIAAEVGLDLEEARAIARLRRH
;
A
#
# COMPACT_ATOMS: atom_id res chain seq x y z
N MET A 1 -43.28 -3.17 -64.52
CA MET A 1 -42.89 -2.83 -63.13
C MET A 1 -42.62 -1.34 -63.06
N SER A 2 -43.38 -0.64 -62.23
CA SER A 2 -43.58 0.82 -62.30
C SER A 2 -42.32 1.60 -61.89
N PRO A 3 -41.81 2.55 -62.70
CA PRO A 3 -40.59 3.31 -62.42
C PRO A 3 -40.69 4.19 -61.15
N LEU A 4 -41.91 4.49 -60.71
CA LEU A 4 -42.18 5.28 -59.50
C LEU A 4 -41.80 4.54 -58.20
N LEU A 5 -41.88 3.21 -58.17
CA LEU A 5 -41.48 2.42 -57.00
C LEU A 5 -39.95 2.36 -56.84
N VAL A 6 -39.22 2.33 -57.95
CA VAL A 6 -37.75 2.35 -57.96
C VAL A 6 -37.22 3.69 -57.44
N LEU A 7 -37.86 4.80 -57.82
CA LEU A 7 -37.50 6.15 -57.39
C LEU A 7 -37.79 6.39 -55.89
N SER A 8 -38.90 5.84 -55.38
CA SER A 8 -39.25 5.92 -53.95
C SER A 8 -38.29 5.14 -53.05
N LEU A 9 -37.69 4.05 -53.53
CA LEU A 9 -36.72 3.26 -52.76
C LEU A 9 -35.30 3.84 -52.85
N ALA A 10 -34.95 4.45 -53.98
CA ALA A 10 -33.62 5.03 -54.22
C ALA A 10 -33.36 6.28 -53.36
N LEU A 11 -34.39 7.09 -53.08
CA LEU A 11 -34.27 8.32 -52.31
C LEU A 11 -33.82 8.12 -50.84
N PRO A 12 -34.42 7.20 -50.04
CA PRO A 12 -33.95 6.94 -48.68
C PRO A 12 -32.57 6.27 -48.64
N LEU A 13 -32.23 5.45 -49.62
CA LEU A 13 -30.90 4.84 -49.75
C LEU A 13 -29.82 5.89 -50.03
N ALA A 14 -30.09 6.86 -50.90
CA ALA A 14 -29.18 7.98 -51.17
C ALA A 14 -29.02 8.89 -49.94
N ALA A 15 -30.10 9.19 -49.22
CA ALA A 15 -30.07 9.97 -48.00
C ALA A 15 -29.28 9.27 -46.87
N ALA A 16 -29.49 7.97 -46.67
CA ALA A 16 -28.73 7.17 -45.72
C ALA A 16 -27.23 7.13 -46.10
N GLY A 17 -26.92 6.97 -47.39
CA GLY A 17 -25.55 7.05 -47.89
C GLY A 17 -24.88 8.40 -47.60
N ALA A 18 -25.59 9.51 -47.84
CA ALA A 18 -25.09 10.85 -47.56
C ALA A 18 -24.83 11.08 -46.05
N VAL A 19 -25.72 10.60 -45.18
CA VAL A 19 -25.56 10.68 -43.72
C VAL A 19 -24.35 9.87 -43.24
N VAL A 20 -24.17 8.65 -43.73
CA VAL A 20 -23.00 7.81 -43.39
C VAL A 20 -21.69 8.47 -43.86
N ILE A 21 -21.67 9.07 -45.05
CA ILE A 21 -20.51 9.79 -45.56
C ILE A 21 -20.23 11.04 -44.70
N ALA A 22 -21.26 11.80 -44.31
CA ALA A 22 -21.12 12.97 -43.45
C ALA A 22 -20.56 12.59 -42.06
N LEU A 23 -21.07 11.52 -41.44
CA LEU A 23 -20.58 11.00 -40.18
C LEU A 23 -19.12 10.55 -40.27
N ARG A 24 -18.75 9.82 -41.33
CA ARG A 24 -17.36 9.39 -41.57
C ARG A 24 -16.41 10.57 -41.79
N ARG A 25 -16.84 11.61 -42.51
CA ARG A 25 -16.03 12.84 -42.69
C ARG A 25 -15.85 13.58 -41.37
N ARG A 26 -16.90 13.68 -40.55
CA ARG A 26 -16.82 14.29 -39.23
C ARG A 26 -15.89 13.53 -38.29
N GLN A 27 -15.97 12.20 -38.28
CA GLN A 27 -15.06 11.35 -37.49
C GLN A 27 -13.60 11.50 -37.95
N ARG A 28 -13.35 11.56 -39.26
CA ARG A 28 -12.01 11.83 -39.79
C ARG A 28 -11.51 13.22 -39.42
N ALA A 29 -12.36 14.24 -39.46
CA ALA A 29 -11.99 15.60 -39.05
C ALA A 29 -11.65 15.69 -37.56
N VAL A 30 -12.40 14.99 -36.70
CA VAL A 30 -12.10 14.90 -35.26
C VAL A 30 -10.81 14.14 -35.00
N ALA A 31 -10.57 13.02 -35.72
CA ALA A 31 -9.33 12.26 -35.61
C ALA A 31 -8.10 13.06 -36.07
N LEU A 32 -8.24 13.87 -37.13
CA LEU A 32 -7.20 14.78 -37.62
C LEU A 32 -6.95 15.96 -36.66
N ALA A 33 -8.00 16.45 -36.00
CA ALA A 33 -7.86 17.47 -34.96
C ALA A 33 -7.20 16.92 -33.70
N ALA A 34 -7.43 15.64 -33.37
CA ALA A 34 -6.80 14.98 -32.22
C ALA A 34 -5.30 14.73 -32.42
N THR A 35 -4.82 14.69 -33.66
CA THR A 35 -3.39 14.59 -34.01
C THR A 35 -2.72 15.95 -34.25
N ALA A 36 -3.45 17.05 -34.14
CA ALA A 36 -2.84 18.38 -34.18
C ALA A 36 -1.90 18.53 -32.97
N PRO A 37 -0.69 19.09 -33.16
CA PRO A 37 0.23 19.33 -32.06
C PRO A 37 -0.44 20.26 -31.05
N ARG A 38 -0.61 19.76 -29.81
CA ARG A 38 -1.22 20.54 -28.73
C ARG A 38 -0.35 21.77 -28.45
N PRO A 39 -0.95 22.92 -28.10
CA PRO A 39 -0.18 24.07 -27.68
C PRO A 39 0.73 23.68 -26.49
N ILE A 40 1.92 24.28 -26.45
CA ILE A 40 2.95 23.96 -25.45
C ILE A 40 2.42 24.16 -24.02
N GLU A 41 1.51 25.12 -23.82
CA GLU A 41 0.84 25.42 -22.55
C GLU A 41 0.01 24.23 -22.03
N GLU A 42 -0.76 23.56 -22.91
CA GLU A 42 -1.52 22.36 -22.54
C GLU A 42 -0.60 21.17 -22.22
N GLN A 43 0.53 21.07 -22.91
CA GLN A 43 1.53 20.03 -22.64
C GLN A 43 2.22 20.26 -21.30
N LEU A 44 2.53 21.52 -20.96
CA LEU A 44 3.12 21.90 -19.68
C LEU A 44 2.14 21.66 -18.52
N ALA A 45 0.88 22.07 -18.66
CA ALA A 45 -0.16 21.80 -17.68
C ALA A 45 -0.38 20.29 -17.46
N ALA A 46 -0.38 19.50 -18.54
CA ALA A 46 -0.48 18.04 -18.44
C ALA A 46 0.74 17.41 -17.76
N LEU A 47 1.94 17.97 -17.97
CA LEU A 47 3.16 17.52 -17.32
C LEU A 47 3.15 17.86 -15.82
N GLU A 48 2.78 19.09 -15.46
CA GLU A 48 2.63 19.54 -14.08
C GLU A 48 1.65 18.66 -13.31
N GLN A 49 0.47 18.40 -13.90
CA GLN A 49 -0.54 17.52 -13.32
C GLN A 49 0.01 16.10 -13.10
N ARG A 50 0.70 15.54 -14.09
CA ARG A 50 1.32 14.21 -13.98
C ARG A 50 2.41 14.16 -12.91
N ILE A 51 3.21 15.23 -12.77
CA ILE A 51 4.24 15.33 -11.73
C ILE A 51 3.57 15.39 -10.35
N ALA A 52 2.55 16.22 -10.18
CA ALA A 52 1.81 16.35 -8.93
C ALA A 52 1.17 15.01 -8.50
N GLU A 53 0.52 14.32 -9.43
CA GLU A 53 -0.06 12.99 -9.18
C GLU A 53 1.01 11.98 -8.77
N ARG A 54 2.17 11.97 -9.44
CA ARG A 54 3.24 11.03 -9.13
C ARG A 54 3.89 11.31 -7.78
N LEU A 55 4.06 12.59 -7.43
CA LEU A 55 4.57 13.00 -6.11
C LEU A 55 3.60 12.59 -5.02
N HIS A 56 2.31 12.85 -5.19
CA HIS A 56 1.28 12.47 -4.23
C HIS A 56 1.24 10.96 -3.98
N ASP A 57 1.28 10.16 -5.05
CA ASP A 57 1.34 8.69 -4.97
C ASP A 57 2.64 8.21 -4.31
N MET A 58 3.78 8.85 -4.58
CA MET A 58 5.05 8.52 -3.93
C MET A 58 5.02 8.84 -2.43
N ASP A 59 4.51 10.01 -2.04
CA ASP A 59 4.37 10.42 -0.64
C ASP A 59 3.44 9.47 0.11
N TRP A 60 2.32 9.08 -0.50
CA TRP A 60 1.38 8.13 0.08
C TRP A 60 2.01 6.73 0.28
N ARG A 61 2.78 6.25 -0.70
CA ARG A 61 3.53 4.99 -0.58
C ARG A 61 4.62 5.08 0.50
N HIS A 62 5.34 6.19 0.58
CA HIS A 62 6.35 6.38 1.62
C HIS A 62 5.73 6.39 3.01
N ALA A 63 4.61 7.09 3.19
CA ALA A 63 3.88 7.11 4.45
C ALA A 63 3.42 5.70 4.86
N SER A 64 2.84 4.92 3.93
CA SER A 64 2.39 3.55 4.22
C SER A 64 3.54 2.57 4.49
N VAL A 65 4.69 2.74 3.82
CA VAL A 65 5.89 1.93 4.11
C VAL A 65 6.44 2.26 5.50
N LEU A 66 6.51 3.54 5.88
CA LEU A 66 6.98 3.95 7.20
C LEU A 66 6.07 3.43 8.32
N ASP A 67 4.76 3.50 8.13
CA ASP A 67 3.77 2.95 9.07
C ASP A 67 3.96 1.43 9.27
N ARG A 68 4.16 0.70 8.18
CA ARG A 68 4.43 -0.74 8.22
C ARG A 68 5.75 -1.08 8.91
N ILE A 69 6.80 -0.28 8.67
CA ILE A 69 8.09 -0.45 9.35
C ILE A 69 7.90 -0.22 10.85
N SER A 70 7.22 0.85 11.26
CA SER A 70 6.93 1.14 12.67
C SER A 70 6.21 -0.02 13.34
N ALA A 71 5.11 -0.50 12.75
CA ALA A 71 4.35 -1.62 13.30
C ALA A 71 5.19 -2.91 13.42
N THR A 72 6.09 -3.14 12.47
CA THR A 72 7.00 -4.29 12.51
C THR A 72 8.06 -4.13 13.59
N THR A 73 8.61 -2.91 13.75
CA THR A 73 9.57 -2.59 14.81
C THR A 73 8.94 -2.75 16.19
N ASP A 74 7.72 -2.29 16.40
CA ASP A 74 6.99 -2.44 17.66
C ASP A 74 6.76 -3.92 17.99
N SER A 75 6.38 -4.72 16.99
CA SER A 75 6.23 -6.18 17.15
C SER A 75 7.56 -6.84 17.53
N LEU A 76 8.65 -6.51 16.83
CA LEU A 76 9.97 -7.09 17.13
C LEU A 76 10.48 -6.66 18.51
N GLN A 77 10.20 -5.44 18.93
CA GLN A 77 10.53 -4.97 20.26
C GLN A 77 9.76 -5.77 21.32
N SER A 78 8.45 -5.99 21.13
CA SER A 78 7.65 -6.83 22.01
C SER A 78 8.17 -8.27 22.08
N ASP A 79 8.57 -8.85 20.94
CA ASP A 79 9.14 -10.20 20.89
C ASP A 79 10.48 -10.27 21.63
N LEU A 80 11.32 -9.24 21.50
CA LEU A 80 12.59 -9.13 22.22
C LEU A 80 12.39 -8.97 23.72
N ASP A 81 11.43 -8.15 24.15
CA ASP A 81 11.10 -7.96 25.56
C ASP A 81 10.60 -9.28 26.16
N TRP A 82 9.77 -10.02 25.44
CA TRP A 82 9.31 -11.35 25.85
C TRP A 82 10.48 -12.35 25.97
N LEU A 83 11.32 -12.46 24.93
CA LEU A 83 12.48 -13.36 24.95
C LEU A 83 13.48 -13.01 26.07
N THR A 84 13.68 -11.73 26.32
CA THR A 84 14.55 -11.25 27.41
C THR A 84 13.97 -11.64 28.75
N GLY A 85 12.66 -11.46 28.96
CA GLY A 85 11.95 -11.91 30.15
C GLY A 85 12.05 -13.43 30.36
N GLU A 86 11.81 -14.23 29.32
CA GLU A 86 11.96 -15.69 29.36
C GLU A 86 13.37 -16.10 29.77
N ARG A 87 14.39 -15.48 29.15
CA ARG A 87 15.81 -15.76 29.43
C ARG A 87 16.21 -15.36 30.84
N MET A 88 15.75 -14.20 31.33
CA MET A 88 15.96 -13.73 32.69
C MET A 88 15.41 -14.75 33.70
N ILE A 89 14.17 -15.20 33.51
CA ILE A 89 13.53 -16.20 34.37
C ILE A 89 14.32 -17.51 34.37
N GLU A 90 14.74 -18.01 33.22
CA GLU A 90 15.57 -19.22 33.14
C GLU A 90 16.89 -19.08 33.90
N GLN A 91 17.56 -17.93 33.78
CA GLN A 91 18.80 -17.64 34.51
C GLN A 91 18.55 -17.60 36.01
N ALA A 92 17.50 -16.92 36.45
CA ALA A 92 17.12 -16.83 37.85
C ALA A 92 16.79 -18.21 38.44
N ILE A 93 16.08 -19.07 37.72
CA ILE A 93 15.81 -20.45 38.12
C ILE A 93 17.11 -21.25 38.20
N SER A 94 18.04 -21.07 37.26
CA SER A 94 19.34 -21.74 37.28
C SER A 94 20.16 -21.36 38.52
N LEU A 95 20.21 -20.07 38.86
CA LEU A 95 20.90 -19.57 40.06
C LEU A 95 20.21 -20.06 41.34
N ALA A 96 18.88 -20.04 41.39
CA ALA A 96 18.11 -20.60 42.50
C ALA A 96 18.41 -22.09 42.73
N ARG A 97 18.49 -22.89 41.65
CA ARG A 97 18.86 -24.32 41.73
C ARG A 97 20.29 -24.53 42.24
N LYS A 98 21.22 -23.63 41.93
CA LYS A 98 22.59 -23.66 42.46
C LYS A 98 22.68 -23.28 43.94
N GLY A 99 21.61 -22.75 44.53
CA GLY A 99 21.54 -22.40 45.94
C GLY A 99 21.83 -20.92 46.24
N GLU A 100 21.93 -20.08 45.20
CA GLU A 100 22.16 -18.65 45.37
C GLU A 100 21.09 -17.96 46.24
N GLN A 101 21.50 -16.90 46.93
CA GLN A 101 20.59 -16.11 47.75
C GLN A 101 19.70 -15.22 46.87
N PRO A 102 18.44 -14.96 47.26
CA PRO A 102 17.52 -14.11 46.50
C PRO A 102 18.10 -12.73 46.15
N GLU A 103 18.87 -12.13 47.05
CA GLU A 103 19.51 -10.83 46.85
C GLU A 103 20.56 -10.88 45.72
N ALA A 104 21.31 -11.97 45.60
CA ALA A 104 22.29 -12.17 44.53
C ALA A 104 21.60 -12.44 43.18
N ILE A 105 20.53 -13.23 43.19
CA ILE A 105 19.73 -13.52 41.99
C ILE A 105 19.09 -12.23 41.44
N ALA A 106 18.51 -11.41 42.31
CA ALA A 106 17.93 -10.12 41.95
C ALA A 106 18.97 -9.19 41.33
N ALA A 107 20.15 -9.09 41.94
CA ALA A 107 21.23 -8.25 41.43
C ALA A 107 21.82 -8.74 40.09
N GLU A 108 21.91 -10.04 39.88
CA GLU A 108 22.56 -10.62 38.70
C GLU A 108 21.64 -10.68 37.47
N VAL A 109 20.34 -10.88 37.69
CA VAL A 109 19.35 -10.98 36.60
C VAL A 109 18.59 -9.67 36.39
N GLY A 110 18.61 -8.75 37.37
CA GLY A 110 17.87 -7.49 37.31
C GLY A 110 16.39 -7.63 37.63
N LEU A 111 16.02 -8.59 38.49
CA LEU A 111 14.65 -8.81 38.97
C LEU A 111 14.39 -8.08 40.28
N ASP A 112 13.13 -7.87 40.63
CA ASP A 112 12.79 -7.38 41.97
C ASP A 112 13.11 -8.44 43.04
N LEU A 113 13.38 -7.98 44.27
CA LEU A 113 13.72 -8.87 45.37
C LEU A 113 12.56 -9.80 45.73
N GLU A 114 11.30 -9.38 45.59
CA GLU A 114 10.15 -10.26 45.82
C GLU A 114 10.05 -11.37 44.77
N GLU A 115 10.31 -11.05 43.50
CA GLU A 115 10.33 -11.99 42.39
C GLU A 115 11.44 -13.02 42.57
N ALA A 116 12.65 -12.56 42.89
CA ALA A 116 13.79 -13.45 43.18
C ALA A 116 13.50 -14.37 44.38
N ARG A 117 12.82 -13.88 45.43
CA ARG A 117 12.36 -14.71 46.56
C ARG A 117 11.34 -15.76 46.14
N ALA A 118 10.42 -15.41 45.24
CA ALA A 118 9.45 -16.37 44.70
C ALA A 118 10.16 -17.48 43.92
N ILE A 119 11.11 -17.12 43.06
CA ILE A 119 11.91 -18.08 42.29
C ILE A 119 12.77 -18.95 43.23
N ALA A 120 13.37 -18.38 44.26
CA ALA A 120 14.15 -19.12 45.25
C ALA A 120 13.30 -20.13 46.07
N ARG A 121 11.99 -19.90 46.22
CA ARG A 121 11.09 -20.89 46.84
C ARG A 121 10.88 -22.12 45.96
N LEU A 122 10.94 -21.99 44.63
CA LEU A 122 10.86 -23.15 43.71
C LEU A 122 11.97 -24.16 43.96
N ARG A 123 13.12 -23.74 44.52
CA ARG A 123 14.19 -24.67 44.95
C ARG A 123 13.74 -25.65 46.03
N ARG A 124 12.76 -25.25 46.85
CA ARG A 124 12.33 -26.00 48.04
C ARG A 124 11.29 -27.08 47.71
N HIS A 125 10.85 -27.15 46.47
CA HIS A 125 9.91 -28.13 45.90
C HIS A 125 10.63 -28.98 44.84
#